data_AF-A0A5N5KQQ5-F1
#
_entry.id   AF-A0A5N5KQQ5-F1
#
_cell.length_a   1.000
_cell.length_b   1.000
_cell.length_c   1.000
_cell.angle_alpha   90.00
_cell.angle_beta   90.00
_cell.angle_gamma   90.00
#
_symmetry.space_group_name_H-M   'P 1'
#
loop_
_entity.id
_entity.type
_entity.pdbx_description
1 polymer ?
#
loop_
_entity_poly.entity_id
_entity_poly.type
_entity_poly.pdbx_seq_one_letter_code
_entity_poly.pdbx_strand_id
1 'polypeptide(L)'
;MQTIDGLLGSADGLLKVFIASRNDTDLAEHYRHGYHVEVCCNDKSDDIQRFVASKLQQNTWCQRHILKNVRDRVLETFKRKSQGMFQWAALHIEELLDLRDNVDIQTYVDALPDDLKSAYDRVWQTIQTKRGRASVIFQRAFQQLMVSWMPLSPELLKLTVCQDPAADFCPNVDITIEYILDACHNLIKLDRTESRSGGDQH
;
A
#
# COMPACT_ATOMS: atom_id res chain seq x y z
N MET A 1 17.13 6.43 -19.92
CA MET A 1 17.04 7.91 -20.08
C MET A 1 17.05 8.35 -21.53
N GLN A 2 17.86 7.74 -22.41
CA GLN A 2 17.93 8.05 -23.86
C GLN A 2 16.59 8.16 -24.60
N THR A 3 15.56 7.40 -24.20
CA THR A 3 14.22 7.48 -24.80
C THR A 3 13.52 8.81 -24.53
N ILE A 4 13.62 9.34 -23.31
CA ILE A 4 13.01 10.64 -22.95
C ILE A 4 13.76 11.77 -23.66
N ASP A 5 15.10 11.71 -23.67
CA ASP A 5 15.93 12.68 -24.37
C ASP A 5 15.65 12.69 -25.88
N GLY A 6 15.47 11.50 -26.47
CA GLY A 6 15.07 11.36 -27.87
C GLY A 6 13.71 11.99 -28.16
N LEU A 7 12.72 11.76 -27.29
CA LEU A 7 11.38 12.38 -27.40
C LEU A 7 11.43 13.90 -27.27
N LEU A 8 12.26 14.43 -26.37
CA LEU A 8 12.45 15.88 -26.22
C LEU A 8 13.13 16.49 -27.45
N GLY A 9 14.05 15.77 -28.09
CA GLY A 9 14.75 16.23 -29.30
C GLY A 9 13.93 16.13 -30.59
N SER A 10 12.94 15.24 -30.64
CA SER A 10 12.15 14.96 -31.86
C SER A 10 10.71 15.48 -31.82
N ALA A 11 10.31 16.21 -30.77
CA ALA A 11 8.96 16.71 -30.64
C ALA A 11 8.74 17.97 -31.51
N ASP A 12 7.84 17.89 -32.49
CA ASP A 12 7.43 19.03 -33.34
C ASP A 12 6.52 20.05 -32.60
N GLY A 13 6.25 19.85 -31.31
CA GLY A 13 5.35 20.69 -30.51
C GLY A 13 5.69 20.70 -29.02
N LEU A 14 4.90 21.43 -28.21
CA LEU A 14 5.15 21.57 -26.78
C LEU A 14 4.93 20.23 -26.03
N LEU A 15 6.01 19.59 -25.62
CA LEU A 15 6.00 18.40 -24.78
C LEU A 15 6.24 18.79 -23.31
N LYS A 16 5.30 18.44 -22.42
CA LYS A 16 5.46 18.60 -20.97
C LYS A 16 5.71 17.23 -20.35
N VAL A 17 6.88 17.04 -19.76
CA VAL A 17 7.29 15.78 -19.12
C VAL A 17 7.28 15.97 -17.61
N PHE A 18 6.60 15.06 -16.91
CA PHE A 18 6.65 14.96 -15.44
C PHE A 18 7.30 13.62 -15.08
N ILE A 19 8.38 13.68 -14.31
CA ILE A 19 9.13 12.50 -13.86
C ILE A 19 8.99 12.42 -12.34
N ALA A 20 8.35 11.37 -11.85
CA ALA A 20 8.28 11.06 -10.43
C ALA A 20 9.11 9.80 -10.15
N SER A 21 10.01 9.90 -9.17
CA SER A 21 10.87 8.80 -8.74
C SER A 21 11.08 8.87 -7.22
N ARG A 22 11.58 7.77 -6.64
CA ARG A 22 12.23 7.84 -5.31
C ARG A 22 13.56 8.57 -5.48
N ASN A 23 14.16 9.04 -4.38
CA ASN A 23 15.42 9.78 -4.43
C ASN A 23 16.50 8.96 -5.15
N ASP A 24 16.71 9.27 -6.43
CA ASP A 24 17.53 8.54 -7.38
C ASP A 24 18.59 9.52 -7.87
N THR A 25 19.82 9.27 -7.43
CA THR A 25 20.95 10.17 -7.67
C THR A 25 21.26 10.31 -9.15
N ASP A 26 21.10 9.23 -9.91
CA ASP A 26 21.40 9.20 -11.34
C ASP A 26 20.37 10.05 -12.08
N LEU A 27 19.10 9.95 -11.69
CA LEU A 27 18.01 10.74 -12.25
C LEU A 27 18.11 12.22 -11.88
N ALA A 28 18.50 12.52 -10.64
CA ALA A 28 18.75 13.89 -10.18
C ALA A 28 19.93 14.54 -10.93
N GLU A 29 21.01 13.80 -11.16
CA GLU A 29 22.18 14.29 -11.90
C GLU A 29 21.88 14.51 -13.38
N HIS A 30 21.23 13.54 -14.04
CA HIS A 30 20.94 13.60 -15.47
C HIS A 30 19.97 14.75 -15.83
N TYR A 31 18.96 14.98 -14.99
CA TYR A 31 17.98 16.06 -15.22
C TYR A 31 18.22 17.32 -14.39
N ARG A 32 19.43 17.52 -13.83
CA ARG A 32 19.75 18.59 -12.86
C ARG A 32 19.33 20.01 -13.21
N HIS A 33 19.12 20.31 -14.49
CA HIS A 33 18.74 21.64 -14.98
C HIS A 33 17.21 21.81 -15.13
N GLY A 34 16.43 20.78 -14.83
CA GLY A 34 14.97 20.84 -14.82
C GLY A 34 14.40 21.47 -13.55
N TYR A 35 13.09 21.69 -13.52
CA TYR A 35 12.40 22.02 -12.27
C TYR A 35 12.28 20.76 -11.42
N HIS A 36 12.96 20.75 -10.27
CA HIS A 36 12.90 19.67 -9.30
C HIS A 36 11.97 20.05 -8.15
N VAL A 37 11.02 19.16 -7.84
CA VAL A 37 10.19 19.25 -6.64
C VAL A 37 10.47 18.01 -5.81
N GLU A 38 11.11 18.19 -4.66
CA GLU A 38 11.31 17.11 -3.70
C GLU A 38 10.15 17.07 -2.72
N VAL A 39 9.59 15.88 -2.49
CA VAL A 39 8.48 15.68 -1.55
C VAL A 39 9.01 15.03 -0.27
N CYS A 40 9.48 15.86 0.66
CA CYS A 40 10.06 15.44 1.93
C CYS A 40 9.04 14.81 2.91
N CYS A 41 9.50 13.92 3.78
CA CYS A 41 8.63 13.23 4.74
C CYS A 41 8.15 14.14 5.89
N ASN A 42 8.95 15.13 6.28
CA ASN A 42 8.61 16.04 7.39
C ASN A 42 7.38 16.92 7.09
N ASP A 43 7.11 17.22 5.82
CA ASP A 43 5.98 18.06 5.42
C ASP A 43 4.65 17.29 5.32
N LYS A 44 4.68 15.96 5.55
CA LYS A 44 3.52 15.07 5.32
C LYS A 44 2.75 14.72 6.59
N SER A 45 3.20 15.15 7.77
CA SER A 45 2.57 14.74 9.04
C SER A 45 1.10 15.19 9.12
N ASP A 46 0.81 16.38 8.59
CA ASP A 46 -0.55 16.92 8.57
C ASP A 46 -1.42 16.25 7.51
N ASP A 47 -0.84 15.85 6.38
CA ASP A 47 -1.57 15.12 5.35
C ASP A 47 -1.91 13.69 5.80
N ILE A 48 -1.03 13.04 6.57
CA ILE A 48 -1.33 11.75 7.21
C ILE A 48 -2.47 11.92 8.22
N GLN A 49 -2.45 12.97 9.03
CA GLN A 49 -3.53 13.25 9.97
C GLN A 49 -4.86 13.46 9.24
N ARG A 50 -4.87 14.21 8.13
CA ARG A 50 -6.06 14.40 7.28
C ARG A 50 -6.53 13.08 6.66
N PHE A 51 -5.62 12.26 6.15
CA PHE A 51 -5.94 10.94 5.61
C PHE A 51 -6.62 10.04 6.66
N VAL A 52 -6.04 9.94 7.86
CA VAL A 52 -6.62 9.15 8.95
C VAL A 52 -7.97 9.71 9.40
N ALA A 53 -8.08 11.04 9.56
CA ALA A 53 -9.34 11.68 9.91
C ALA A 53 -10.44 11.40 8.87
N SER A 54 -10.10 11.43 7.59
CA SER A 54 -11.01 11.11 6.49
C SER A 54 -11.47 9.65 6.55
N LYS A 55 -10.54 8.70 6.80
CA LYS A 55 -10.86 7.28 6.96
C LYS A 55 -11.79 7.00 8.14
N LEU A 56 -11.53 7.62 9.29
CA LEU A 56 -12.43 7.53 10.46
C LEU A 56 -13.82 8.09 10.18
N GLN A 57 -13.92 9.17 9.38
CA GLN A 57 -15.20 9.77 9.02
C GLN A 57 -15.99 8.92 8.02
N GLN A 58 -15.32 8.23 7.11
CA GLN A 58 -15.94 7.34 6.11
C GLN A 58 -16.46 6.03 6.72
N ASN A 59 -15.89 5.60 7.85
CA ASN A 59 -16.36 4.40 8.55
C ASN A 59 -17.59 4.71 9.42
N THR A 60 -18.69 4.01 9.16
CA THR A 60 -19.98 4.28 9.82
C THR A 60 -19.94 4.10 11.34
N TRP A 61 -19.19 3.12 11.84
CA TRP A 61 -19.08 2.90 13.28
C TRP A 61 -18.24 4.01 13.92
N CYS A 62 -17.05 4.30 13.38
CA CYS A 62 -16.19 5.35 13.89
C CYS A 62 -16.90 6.71 13.87
N GLN A 63 -17.56 7.05 12.76
CA GLN A 63 -18.31 8.30 12.61
C GLN A 63 -19.35 8.52 13.72
N ARG A 64 -20.02 7.45 14.18
CA ARG A 64 -21.13 7.53 15.14
C ARG A 64 -20.72 7.31 16.59
N HIS A 65 -19.70 6.49 16.83
CA HIS A 65 -19.45 5.90 18.16
C HIS A 65 -18.04 6.16 18.70
N ILE A 66 -17.10 6.68 17.90
CA ILE A 66 -15.77 6.99 18.41
C ILE A 66 -15.84 8.17 19.39
N LEU A 67 -15.26 8.00 20.57
CA LEU A 67 -15.17 9.10 21.54
C LEU A 67 -14.13 10.12 21.08
N LYS A 68 -14.36 11.40 21.40
CA LYS A 68 -13.47 12.49 21.00
C LYS A 68 -12.02 12.26 21.46
N ASN A 69 -11.82 11.88 22.72
CA ASN A 69 -10.49 11.60 23.28
C ASN A 69 -9.80 10.41 22.58
N VAL A 70 -10.55 9.39 22.17
CA VAL A 70 -10.00 8.24 21.44
C VAL A 70 -9.60 8.66 20.03
N ARG A 71 -10.46 9.42 19.34
CA ARG A 71 -10.15 9.99 18.03
C ARG A 71 -8.88 10.84 18.06
N ASP A 72 -8.77 11.75 19.03
CA ASP A 72 -7.60 12.64 19.15
C ASP A 72 -6.32 11.81 19.38
N ARG A 73 -6.40 10.74 20.18
CA ARG A 73 -5.28 9.82 20.41
C ARG A 73 -4.88 9.02 19.18
N VAL A 74 -5.85 8.58 18.37
CA VAL A 74 -5.58 7.93 17.07
C VAL A 74 -4.82 8.89 16.15
N LEU A 75 -5.33 10.12 15.99
CA LEU A 75 -4.71 11.11 15.11
C LEU A 75 -3.28 11.46 15.54
N GLU A 76 -3.06 11.69 16.83
CA GLU A 76 -1.73 11.99 17.36
C GLU A 76 -0.76 10.81 17.20
N THR A 77 -1.22 9.59 17.46
CA THR A 77 -0.36 8.39 17.32
C THR A 77 0.04 8.18 15.87
N PHE A 78 -0.90 8.30 14.93
CA PHE A 78 -0.58 8.16 13.51
C PHE A 78 0.31 9.29 13.00
N LYS A 79 0.11 10.53 13.45
CA LYS A 79 0.99 11.65 13.12
C LYS A 79 2.43 11.38 13.57
N ARG A 80 2.62 10.91 14.82
CA ARG A 80 3.94 10.68 15.41
C ARG A 80 4.65 9.45 14.85
N LYS A 81 3.99 8.28 14.87
CA LYS A 81 4.64 6.98 14.56
C LYS A 81 4.80 6.71 13.06
N SER A 82 4.01 7.38 12.21
CA SER A 82 4.17 7.23 10.75
C SER A 82 5.46 7.84 10.20
N GLN A 83 6.07 8.80 10.90
CA GLN A 83 7.29 9.50 10.44
C GLN A 83 7.16 10.04 8.99
N GLY A 84 5.97 10.52 8.62
CA GLY A 84 5.72 11.02 7.26
C GLY A 84 5.48 9.93 6.20
N MET A 85 5.43 8.65 6.60
CA MET A 85 5.19 7.51 5.72
C MET A 85 3.71 7.13 5.69
N PHE A 86 3.02 7.45 4.60
CA PHE A 86 1.65 7.00 4.36
C PHE A 86 1.50 5.48 4.41
N GLN A 87 2.53 4.73 4.02
CA GLN A 87 2.50 3.27 4.06
C GLN A 87 2.30 2.75 5.48
N TRP A 88 2.95 3.35 6.49
CA TRP A 88 2.75 2.99 7.89
C TRP A 88 1.30 3.21 8.30
N ALA A 89 0.74 4.38 7.94
CA ALA A 89 -0.66 4.69 8.24
C ALA A 89 -1.63 3.74 7.53
N ALA A 90 -1.36 3.40 6.27
CA ALA A 90 -2.20 2.51 5.46
C ALA A 90 -2.24 1.08 5.99
N LEU A 91 -1.13 0.57 6.54
CA LEU A 91 -1.06 -0.76 7.15
C LEU A 91 -2.01 -0.87 8.35
N HIS A 92 -2.03 0.17 9.19
CA HIS A 92 -2.69 0.11 10.49
C HIS A 92 -4.12 0.64 10.51
N ILE A 93 -4.49 1.54 9.58
CA ILE A 93 -5.81 2.16 9.58
C ILE A 93 -6.91 1.15 9.24
N GLU A 94 -6.67 0.22 8.33
CA GLU A 94 -7.68 -0.77 7.92
C GLU A 94 -8.04 -1.70 9.09
N GLU A 95 -7.04 -2.23 9.81
CA GLU A 95 -7.26 -3.04 11.02
C GLU A 95 -7.97 -2.25 12.13
N LEU A 96 -7.61 -0.97 12.32
CA LEU A 96 -8.28 -0.11 13.31
C LEU A 96 -9.77 0.08 12.99
N LEU A 97 -10.10 0.24 11.70
CA LEU A 97 -11.46 0.44 11.23
C LEU A 97 -12.36 -0.81 11.38
N ASP A 98 -11.80 -1.97 11.67
CA ASP A 98 -12.54 -3.21 11.95
C ASP A 98 -12.96 -3.34 13.42
N LEU A 99 -12.37 -2.55 14.32
CA LEU A 99 -12.71 -2.53 15.73
C LEU A 99 -14.08 -1.88 15.96
N ARG A 100 -14.80 -2.36 16.98
CA ARG A 100 -16.19 -1.95 17.28
C ARG A 100 -16.38 -1.46 18.72
N ASP A 101 -15.27 -1.18 19.40
CA ASP A 101 -15.28 -0.62 20.75
C ASP A 101 -14.10 0.35 20.98
N ASN A 102 -14.32 1.36 21.83
CA ASN A 102 -13.33 2.40 22.14
C ASN A 102 -12.16 1.91 23.01
N VAL A 103 -12.34 0.87 23.82
CA VAL A 103 -11.27 0.24 24.61
C VAL A 103 -10.36 -0.56 23.70
N ASP A 104 -10.94 -1.32 22.76
CA ASP A 104 -10.17 -2.08 21.77
C ASP A 104 -9.34 -1.15 20.87
N ILE A 105 -9.91 -0.03 20.43
CA ILE A 105 -9.17 0.98 19.64
C ILE A 105 -8.00 1.55 20.41
N GLN A 106 -8.19 1.92 21.68
CA GLN A 106 -7.09 2.44 22.51
C GLN A 106 -5.99 1.39 22.70
N THR A 107 -6.38 0.16 23.02
CA THR A 107 -5.45 -0.97 23.18
C THR A 107 -4.66 -1.22 21.90
N TYR A 108 -5.33 -1.20 20.75
CA TYR A 108 -4.68 -1.35 19.45
C TYR A 108 -3.69 -0.22 19.16
N VAL A 109 -4.09 1.03 19.36
CA VAL A 109 -3.26 2.22 19.16
C VAL A 109 -2.00 2.20 20.03
N ASP A 110 -2.14 1.79 21.30
CA ASP A 110 -1.02 1.70 22.23
C ASP A 110 -0.03 0.59 21.84
N ALA A 111 -0.50 -0.48 21.19
CA ALA A 111 0.32 -1.58 20.70
C ALA A 111 0.93 -1.34 19.30
N LEU A 112 0.70 -0.18 18.68
CA LEU A 112 1.24 0.11 17.34
C LEU A 112 2.77 0.22 17.35
N PRO A 113 3.47 -0.26 16.31
CA PRO A 113 4.93 -0.18 16.19
C PRO A 113 5.41 1.26 15.96
N ASP A 114 6.63 1.59 16.38
CA ASP A 114 7.12 2.97 16.40
C ASP A 114 7.58 3.53 15.03
N ASP A 115 7.72 2.67 14.02
CA ASP A 115 8.14 3.04 12.67
C ASP A 115 7.73 2.00 11.62
N LEU A 116 7.99 2.30 10.34
CA LEU A 116 7.66 1.43 9.19
C LEU A 116 8.40 0.10 9.18
N LYS A 117 9.66 0.06 9.63
CA LYS A 117 10.43 -1.19 9.69
C LYS A 117 9.80 -2.12 10.73
N SER A 118 9.54 -1.60 11.91
CA SER A 118 8.89 -2.30 13.01
C SER A 118 7.48 -2.77 12.65
N ALA A 119 6.76 -2.01 11.81
CA ALA A 119 5.49 -2.44 11.23
C ALA A 119 5.64 -3.65 10.32
N TYR A 120 6.62 -3.66 9.41
CA TYR A 120 6.90 -4.84 8.59
C TYR A 120 7.38 -6.03 9.41
N ASP A 121 8.24 -5.82 10.41
CA ASP A 121 8.70 -6.89 11.31
C ASP A 121 7.48 -7.54 12.01
N ARG A 122 6.53 -6.74 12.52
CA ARG A 122 5.29 -7.25 13.12
C ARG A 122 4.43 -8.04 12.12
N VAL A 123 4.24 -7.53 10.90
CA VAL A 123 3.48 -8.24 9.86
C VAL A 123 4.14 -9.58 9.53
N TRP A 124 5.46 -9.57 9.32
CA TRP A 124 6.22 -10.78 9.03
C TRP A 124 6.07 -11.83 10.14
N GLN A 125 6.24 -11.44 11.41
CA GLN A 125 6.05 -12.34 12.55
C GLN A 125 4.62 -12.89 12.64
N THR A 126 3.61 -12.04 12.37
CA THR A 126 2.21 -12.46 12.36
C THR A 126 1.98 -13.56 11.31
N ILE A 127 2.54 -13.40 10.11
CA ILE A 127 2.45 -14.39 9.05
C ILE A 127 3.13 -15.71 9.43
N GLN A 128 4.30 -15.65 10.07
CA GLN A 128 5.02 -16.86 10.52
C GLN A 128 4.24 -17.66 11.57
N THR A 129 3.37 -17.01 12.34
CA THR A 129 2.54 -17.69 13.36
C THR A 129 1.20 -18.21 12.82
N LYS A 130 0.79 -17.83 11.60
CA LYS A 130 -0.43 -18.34 10.97
C LYS A 130 -0.30 -19.84 10.67
N ARG A 131 -1.35 -20.61 10.97
CA ARG A 131 -1.44 -22.04 10.66
C ARG A 131 -1.77 -22.28 9.18
N GLY A 132 -1.49 -23.50 8.70
CA GLY A 132 -1.86 -23.94 7.36
C GLY A 132 -0.97 -23.32 6.27
N ARG A 133 -1.57 -22.97 5.13
CA ARG A 133 -0.84 -22.52 3.94
C ARG A 133 -0.57 -21.01 3.88
N ALA A 134 -1.02 -20.23 4.87
CA ALA A 134 -0.96 -18.77 4.85
C ALA A 134 0.48 -18.24 4.69
N SER A 135 1.45 -18.75 5.45
CA SER A 135 2.86 -18.33 5.34
C SER A 135 3.46 -18.65 3.96
N VAL A 136 3.16 -19.83 3.40
CA VAL A 136 3.62 -20.23 2.06
C VAL A 136 2.98 -19.36 0.98
N ILE A 137 1.69 -19.07 1.10
CA ILE A 137 0.95 -18.23 0.14
C ILE A 137 1.46 -16.80 0.18
N PHE A 138 1.71 -16.26 1.36
CA PHE A 138 2.35 -14.96 1.53
C PHE A 138 3.71 -14.92 0.81
N GLN A 139 4.59 -15.86 1.10
CA GLN A 139 5.92 -15.90 0.49
C GLN A 139 5.85 -16.00 -1.03
N ARG A 140 5.00 -16.87 -1.56
CA ARG A 140 4.83 -17.04 -3.01
C ARG A 140 4.20 -15.81 -3.65
N ALA A 141 3.19 -15.18 -3.03
CA ALA A 141 2.60 -13.94 -3.53
C ALA A 141 3.65 -12.83 -3.66
N PHE A 142 4.49 -12.67 -2.63
CA PHE A 142 5.59 -11.72 -2.64
C PHE A 142 6.65 -12.04 -3.69
N GLN A 143 7.08 -13.30 -3.80
CA GLN A 143 8.03 -13.73 -4.82
C GLN A 143 7.52 -13.40 -6.23
N GLN A 144 6.26 -13.71 -6.52
CA GLN A 144 5.64 -13.43 -7.82
C GLN A 144 5.59 -11.93 -8.07
N LEU A 145 5.15 -11.12 -7.11
CA LEU A 145 5.09 -9.66 -7.26
C LEU A 145 6.48 -9.02 -7.47
N MET A 146 7.52 -9.53 -6.81
CA MET A 146 8.88 -9.00 -6.96
C MET A 146 9.48 -9.25 -8.35
N VAL A 147 9.11 -10.34 -9.01
CA VAL A 147 9.62 -10.69 -10.34
C VAL A 147 8.70 -10.27 -11.48
N SER A 148 7.48 -9.80 -11.17
CA SER A 148 6.50 -9.41 -12.16
C SER A 148 6.82 -8.06 -12.78
N TRP A 149 6.86 -8.02 -14.10
CA TRP A 149 7.10 -6.77 -14.85
C TRP A 149 5.81 -5.98 -15.11
N MET A 150 4.66 -6.59 -14.89
CA MET A 150 3.34 -5.98 -15.01
C MET A 150 2.48 -6.34 -13.80
N PRO A 151 1.46 -5.54 -13.45
CA PRO A 151 0.49 -5.91 -12.43
C PRO A 151 -0.11 -7.29 -12.70
N LEU A 152 -0.11 -8.17 -11.70
CA LEU A 152 -0.71 -9.49 -11.81
C LEU A 152 -2.23 -9.40 -11.72
N SER A 153 -2.94 -10.11 -12.61
CA SER A 153 -4.38 -10.28 -12.43
C SER A 153 -4.67 -11.17 -11.21
N PRO A 154 -5.85 -11.01 -10.56
CA PRO A 154 -6.26 -11.88 -9.47
C PRO A 154 -6.21 -13.38 -9.83
N GLU A 155 -6.57 -13.72 -11.07
CA GLU A 155 -6.56 -15.08 -11.60
C GLU A 155 -5.15 -15.65 -11.68
N LEU A 156 -4.21 -14.86 -12.22
CA LEU A 156 -2.81 -15.26 -12.34
C LEU A 156 -2.14 -15.37 -10.97
N LEU A 157 -2.45 -14.45 -10.05
CA LEU A 157 -1.94 -14.51 -8.69
C LEU A 157 -2.42 -15.79 -7.98
N LYS A 158 -3.72 -16.11 -8.03
CA LYS A 158 -4.27 -17.37 -7.48
C LYS A 158 -3.54 -18.59 -8.03
N LEU A 159 -3.35 -18.64 -9.34
CA LEU A 159 -2.70 -19.78 -9.98
C LEU A 159 -1.24 -19.93 -9.53
N THR A 160 -0.48 -18.84 -9.54
CA THR A 160 0.95 -18.85 -9.25
C THR A 160 1.26 -19.14 -7.78
N VAL A 161 0.50 -18.59 -6.82
CA VAL A 161 0.74 -18.86 -5.38
C VAL A 161 0.48 -20.31 -4.98
N CYS A 162 -0.36 -21.01 -5.74
CA CYS A 162 -0.66 -22.42 -5.49
C CYS A 162 0.41 -23.38 -6.04
N GLN A 163 1.26 -22.92 -6.98
CA GLN A 163 2.29 -23.77 -7.58
C GLN A 163 3.49 -23.95 -6.66
N ASP A 164 3.97 -25.19 -6.56
CA ASP A 164 5.25 -25.53 -5.97
C ASP A 164 6.21 -25.91 -7.10
N PRO A 165 7.34 -25.22 -7.28
CA PRO A 165 8.32 -25.56 -8.31
C PRO A 165 8.88 -26.99 -8.19
N ALA A 166 8.79 -27.61 -7.02
CA ALA A 166 9.25 -28.97 -6.76
C ALA A 166 8.15 -30.04 -6.92
N ALA A 167 6.91 -29.65 -7.23
CA ALA A 167 5.78 -30.58 -7.37
C ALA A 167 5.15 -30.48 -8.77
N ASP A 168 4.26 -31.43 -9.07
CA ASP A 168 3.46 -31.40 -10.29
C ASP A 168 2.55 -30.17 -10.34
N PHE A 169 2.36 -29.65 -11.55
CA PHE A 169 1.50 -28.50 -11.79
C PHE A 169 0.08 -28.79 -11.32
N CYS A 170 -0.48 -27.90 -10.51
CA CYS A 170 -1.84 -28.01 -9.99
C CYS A 170 -2.76 -27.03 -10.74
N PRO A 171 -3.56 -27.50 -11.72
CA PRO A 171 -4.49 -26.63 -12.45
C PRO A 171 -5.73 -26.25 -11.62
N ASN A 172 -6.10 -27.09 -10.64
CA ASN A 172 -7.29 -26.89 -9.82
C ASN A 172 -6.94 -26.09 -8.56
N VAL A 173 -7.19 -24.79 -8.63
CA VAL A 173 -6.87 -23.83 -7.59
C VAL A 173 -8.11 -23.55 -6.74
N ASP A 174 -8.16 -24.15 -5.55
CA ASP A 174 -9.23 -23.92 -4.57
C ASP A 174 -8.78 -22.89 -3.52
N ILE A 175 -8.56 -21.66 -3.98
CA ILE A 175 -8.25 -20.52 -3.12
C ILE A 175 -8.93 -19.26 -3.64
N THR A 176 -9.43 -18.45 -2.71
CA THR A 176 -10.03 -17.16 -3.02
C THR A 176 -8.97 -16.06 -3.03
N ILE A 177 -9.22 -14.99 -3.78
CA ILE A 177 -8.31 -13.83 -3.76
C ILE A 177 -8.32 -13.17 -2.38
N GLU A 178 -9.45 -13.20 -1.68
CA GLU A 178 -9.63 -12.69 -0.33
C GLU A 178 -8.70 -13.40 0.67
N TYR A 179 -8.54 -14.72 0.55
CA TYR A 179 -7.63 -15.48 1.39
C TYR A 179 -6.17 -15.07 1.14
N ILE A 180 -5.78 -14.79 -0.11
CA ILE A 180 -4.44 -14.32 -0.45
C ILE A 180 -4.21 -12.93 0.14
N LEU A 181 -5.17 -12.02 0.00
CA LEU A 181 -5.09 -10.67 0.56
C LEU A 181 -5.00 -10.68 2.10
N ASP A 182 -5.81 -11.51 2.76
CA ASP A 182 -5.75 -11.71 4.21
C ASP A 182 -4.40 -12.28 4.66
N ALA A 183 -3.87 -13.27 3.93
CA ALA A 183 -2.54 -13.82 4.19
C ALA A 183 -1.44 -12.74 4.07
N CYS A 184 -1.69 -11.67 3.30
CA CYS A 184 -0.73 -10.60 3.03
C CYS A 184 -0.92 -9.31 3.85
N HIS A 185 -1.83 -9.28 4.83
CA HIS A 185 -1.89 -8.23 5.87
C HIS A 185 -1.75 -6.78 5.33
N ASN A 186 -2.64 -6.38 4.43
CA ASN A 186 -2.70 -5.03 3.80
C ASN A 186 -1.45 -4.64 2.98
N LEU A 187 -0.51 -5.56 2.76
CA LEU A 187 0.67 -5.32 1.92
C LEU A 187 0.38 -5.47 0.43
N ILE A 188 -0.63 -6.26 0.08
CA ILE A 188 -1.12 -6.42 -1.29
C ILE A 188 -2.54 -5.86 -1.32
N LYS A 189 -2.83 -5.02 -2.32
CA LYS A 189 -4.17 -4.47 -2.55
C LYS A 189 -4.58 -4.72 -3.99
N LEU A 190 -5.86 -5.01 -4.18
CA LEU A 190 -6.44 -5.06 -5.51
C LEU A 190 -6.64 -3.64 -6.02
N ASP A 191 -6.00 -3.34 -7.14
CA ASP A 191 -6.31 -2.12 -7.86
C ASP A 191 -7.68 -2.27 -8.51
N ARG A 192 -8.66 -1.56 -7.95
CA ARG A 192 -9.97 -1.39 -8.57
C ARG A 192 -9.92 -0.14 -9.41
N THR A 193 -9.10 -0.13 -10.45
CA THR A 193 -9.32 0.82 -11.54
C THR A 193 -10.72 0.53 -12.06
N GLU A 194 -11.67 1.39 -11.69
CA GLU A 194 -12.91 1.52 -12.44
C GLU A 194 -12.49 1.62 -13.90
N SER A 195 -12.95 0.67 -14.70
CA SER A 195 -12.90 0.83 -16.15
C SER A 195 -13.55 2.17 -16.44
N ARG A 196 -12.74 3.20 -16.70
CA ARG A 196 -13.16 4.39 -17.42
C ARG A 196 -13.50 3.92 -18.83
N SER A 197 -14.60 3.21 -18.98
CA SER A 197 -15.28 3.05 -20.25
C SER A 197 -15.65 4.46 -20.69
N GLY A 198 -14.94 4.93 -21.72
CA GLY A 198 -15.22 6.20 -22.38
C GLY A 198 -16.70 6.27 -22.72
N GLY A 199 -17.37 7.23 -22.11
CA GLY A 199 -18.71 7.66 -22.47
C GLY A 199 -18.64 9.05 -23.07
N ASP A 200 -17.90 9.22 -24.16
CA ASP A 200 -18.18 10.28 -25.13
C ASP A 200 -19.17 9.68 -26.13
N GLN A 201 -20.45 10.00 -25.97
CA GLN A 201 -21.42 9.93 -27.05
C GLN A 201 -22.35 11.15 -27.00
N HIS A 202 -22.03 12.07 -27.92
CA HIS A 202 -22.82 13.13 -28.56
C HIS A 202 -23.23 14.36 -27.73
#